data_AF-A0A662HY71-F1
#
_entry.id   AF-A0A662HY71-F1
#
_cell.length_a   1.000
_cell.length_b   1.000
_cell.length_c   1.000
_cell.angle_alpha   90.00
_cell.angle_beta   90.00
_cell.angle_gamma   90.00
#
_symmetry.space_group_name_H-M   'P 1'
#
loop_
_entity.id
_entity.type
_entity.pdbx_description
1 polymer ?
#
loop_
_entity_poly.entity_id
_entity_poly.type
_entity_poly.pdbx_seq_one_letter_code
_entity_poly.pdbx_strand_id
1 'polypeptide(L)'
;MTRKKKYPSRKDLMNAIKKALGKVILHPHDFPQAVYEVLMEEGFDCSYLTIKRIWKTYEEMVRRGEIYDILDVVVDKRNKSYRNMF
;
A
#
# COMPACT_ATOMS: atom_id res chain seq x y z
N MET A 1 26.98 -9.92 -16.35
CA MET A 1 26.50 -8.59 -15.93
C MET A 1 25.22 -8.75 -15.12
N THR A 2 25.24 -8.51 -13.82
CA THR A 2 24.01 -8.44 -13.01
C THR A 2 23.23 -7.19 -13.42
N ARG A 3 22.07 -7.36 -14.06
CA ARG A 3 21.17 -6.23 -14.34
C ARG A 3 20.81 -5.60 -13.00
N LYS A 4 21.10 -4.31 -12.82
CA LYS A 4 20.61 -3.57 -11.64
C LYS A 4 19.09 -3.70 -11.60
N LYS A 5 18.55 -4.17 -10.48
CA LYS A 5 17.10 -4.20 -10.25
C LYS A 5 16.56 -2.78 -10.42
N LYS A 6 15.41 -2.65 -11.09
CA LYS A 6 14.78 -1.35 -11.32
C LYS A 6 14.06 -0.91 -10.05
N TYR A 7 14.04 0.38 -9.78
CA TYR A 7 13.15 0.94 -8.77
C TYR A 7 11.71 0.94 -9.27
N PRO A 8 10.72 0.68 -8.41
CA PRO A 8 9.32 0.68 -8.81
C PRO A 8 8.86 2.11 -9.14
N SER A 9 8.15 2.27 -10.25
CA SER A 9 7.43 3.50 -10.55
C SER A 9 6.19 3.65 -9.66
N ARG A 10 5.51 4.79 -9.74
CA ARG A 10 4.22 4.96 -9.05
C ARG A 10 3.19 3.92 -9.53
N LYS A 11 3.15 3.61 -10.83
CA LYS A 11 2.22 2.63 -11.40
C LYS A 11 2.51 1.22 -10.87
N ASP A 12 3.79 0.86 -10.76
CA ASP A 12 4.21 -0.43 -10.22
C ASP A 12 3.80 -0.56 -8.75
N LEU A 13 4.02 0.49 -7.95
CA LEU A 13 3.59 0.51 -6.54
C LEU A 13 2.08 0.36 -6.39
N MET A 14 1.28 1.04 -7.22
CA MET A 14 -0.18 0.91 -7.19
C MET A 14 -0.64 -0.51 -7.55
N ASN A 15 0.00 -1.13 -8.53
CA ASN A 15 -0.27 -2.52 -8.91
C ASN A 15 0.10 -3.48 -7.77
N ALA A 16 1.26 -3.27 -7.13
CA ALA A 16 1.69 -4.07 -5.99
C ALA A 16 0.74 -3.92 -4.79
N ILE A 17 0.23 -2.72 -4.52
CA ILE A 17 -0.82 -2.47 -3.52
C ILE A 17 -2.07 -3.31 -3.81
N LYS A 18 -2.57 -3.30 -5.05
CA LYS A 18 -3.74 -4.10 -5.44
C LYS A 18 -3.52 -5.59 -5.24
N LYS A 19 -2.34 -6.10 -5.61
CA LYS A 19 -1.96 -7.50 -5.41
C LYS A 19 -1.82 -7.86 -3.94
N ALA A 20 -1.19 -7.00 -3.14
CA ALA A 20 -1.00 -7.21 -1.71
C ALA A 20 -2.34 -7.26 -0.97
N LEU A 21 -3.32 -6.43 -1.36
CA LEU A 21 -4.69 -6.48 -0.80
C LEU A 21 -5.43 -7.80 -1.10
N GLY A 22 -4.99 -8.56 -2.10
CA GLY A 22 -5.49 -9.90 -2.37
C GLY A 22 -4.81 -11.01 -1.56
N LYS A 23 -3.72 -10.70 -0.85
CA LYS A 23 -3.06 -11.64 0.08
C LYS A 23 -3.82 -11.64 1.43
N VAL A 24 -3.68 -12.71 2.21
CA VAL A 24 -4.20 -12.75 3.58
C VAL A 24 -3.36 -11.79 4.44
N ILE A 25 -3.97 -10.71 4.91
CA ILE A 25 -3.35 -9.72 5.80
C ILE A 25 -4.02 -9.84 7.17
N LEU A 26 -3.26 -10.23 8.20
CA LEU A 26 -3.79 -10.41 9.55
C LEU A 26 -4.00 -9.08 10.28
N HIS A 27 -3.13 -8.09 10.03
CA HIS A 27 -3.22 -6.76 10.62
C HIS A 27 -2.76 -5.67 9.64
N PRO A 28 -3.34 -4.45 9.64
CA PRO A 28 -2.92 -3.37 8.75
C PRO A 28 -1.42 -3.03 8.84
N HIS A 29 -0.77 -3.27 9.99
CA HIS A 29 0.67 -3.06 10.15
C HIS A 29 1.54 -3.97 9.27
N ASP A 30 1.00 -5.13 8.85
CA ASP A 30 1.70 -6.09 8.01
C ASP A 30 1.59 -5.73 6.52
N PHE A 31 0.65 -4.83 6.18
CA PHE A 31 0.39 -4.46 4.80
C PHE A 31 1.61 -3.91 4.04
N PRO A 32 2.45 -3.03 4.60
CA PRO A 32 3.66 -2.57 3.93
C PRO A 32 4.61 -3.73 3.57
N GLN A 33 4.73 -4.72 4.46
CA GLN A 33 5.56 -5.90 4.23
C GLN A 33 5.02 -6.73 3.06
N ALA A 34 3.71 -6.96 3.00
CA ALA A 34 3.08 -7.65 1.87
C ALA A 34 3.32 -6.93 0.53
N VAL A 35 3.32 -5.58 0.53
CA VAL A 35 3.64 -4.78 -0.67
C VAL A 35 5.11 -4.93 -1.07
N TYR A 36 6.04 -4.93 -0.11
CA TYR A 36 7.46 -5.17 -0.40
C TYR A 36 7.67 -6.55 -1.02
N GLU A 37 7.04 -7.59 -0.48
CA GLU A 37 7.14 -8.95 -1.01
C GLU A 37 6.70 -9.03 -2.47
N VAL A 38 5.54 -8.45 -2.81
CA VAL A 38 5.05 -8.42 -4.19
C VAL A 38 6.08 -7.74 -5.12
N LEU A 39 6.61 -6.58 -4.72
CA LEU A 39 7.58 -5.86 -5.54
C LEU A 39 8.91 -6.63 -5.68
N MET A 40 9.38 -7.28 -4.62
CA MET A 40 10.60 -8.06 -4.64
C MET A 40 10.47 -9.34 -5.48
N GLU A 41 9.31 -10.02 -5.40
CA GLU A 41 8.92 -11.16 -6.24
C GLU A 41 8.90 -10.75 -7.73
N GLU A 42 8.45 -9.53 -8.04
CA GLU A 42 8.46 -8.95 -9.39
C GLU A 42 9.85 -8.45 -9.83
N GLY A 43 10.86 -8.55 -8.98
CA GLY A 43 12.25 -8.23 -9.30
C GLY A 43 12.62 -6.74 -9.13
N PHE A 44 11.81 -5.95 -8.44
CA PHE A 44 12.13 -4.56 -8.14
C PHE A 44 13.12 -4.41 -6.98
N ASP A 45 13.84 -3.30 -6.97
CA ASP A 45 14.63 -2.80 -5.84
C ASP A 45 13.75 -1.87 -4.99
N CYS A 46 13.56 -2.24 -3.72
CA CYS A 46 12.74 -1.49 -2.78
C CYS A 46 13.55 -0.65 -1.78
N SER A 47 14.87 -0.56 -1.90
CA SER A 47 15.72 0.11 -0.90
C SER A 47 15.36 1.59 -0.64
N TYR A 48 14.74 2.27 -1.61
CA TYR A 48 14.28 3.66 -1.46
C TYR A 48 12.75 3.81 -1.34
N LEU A 49 12.00 2.70 -1.29
CA LEU A 49 10.57 2.72 -1.05
C LEU A 49 10.33 2.72 0.46
N THR A 50 9.72 3.78 0.98
CA THR A 50 9.41 3.90 2.41
C THR A 50 7.98 3.47 2.73
N ILE A 51 7.76 2.99 3.96
CA ILE A 51 6.42 2.66 4.49
C ILE A 51 5.45 3.84 4.32
N LYS A 52 5.90 5.07 4.60
CA LYS A 52 5.11 6.29 4.40
C LYS A 52 4.62 6.44 2.96
N ARG A 53 5.46 6.11 1.96
CA ARG A 53 5.10 6.21 0.54
C ARG A 53 4.07 5.15 0.14
N ILE A 54 4.14 3.96 0.72
CA ILE A 54 3.14 2.90 0.53
C ILE A 54 1.79 3.39 1.05
N TRP A 55 1.72 3.82 2.32
CA TRP A 55 0.48 4.31 2.93
C TRP A 55 -0.10 5.53 2.21
N LYS A 56 0.74 6.50 1.84
CA LYS A 56 0.28 7.68 1.09
C LYS A 56 -0.32 7.26 -0.25
N THR A 57 0.29 6.31 -0.95
CA THR A 57 -0.24 5.81 -2.24
C THR A 57 -1.55 5.07 -2.03
N TYR A 58 -1.66 4.22 -1.01
CA TYR A 58 -2.90 3.55 -0.64
C TYR A 58 -4.02 4.56 -0.34
N GLU A 59 -3.77 5.54 0.53
CA GLU A 59 -4.74 6.58 0.89
C GLU A 59 -5.18 7.37 -0.35
N GLU A 60 -4.26 7.77 -1.21
CA GLU A 60 -4.57 8.45 -2.47
C GLU A 60 -5.49 7.60 -3.37
N MET A 61 -5.22 6.29 -3.49
CA MET A 61 -6.04 5.37 -4.28
C MET A 61 -7.45 5.22 -3.71
N VAL A 62 -7.58 5.09 -2.39
CA VAL A 62 -8.87 5.06 -1.68
C VAL A 62 -9.65 6.34 -1.91
N ARG A 63 -9.02 7.51 -1.65
CA ARG A 63 -9.68 8.82 -1.77
C ARG A 63 -10.13 9.14 -3.20
N ARG A 64 -9.45 8.58 -4.21
CA ARG A 64 -9.81 8.70 -5.63
C ARG A 64 -10.86 7.71 -6.09
N GLY A 65 -11.26 6.75 -5.24
CA GLY A 65 -12.20 5.68 -5.60
C GLY A 65 -11.60 4.61 -6.51
N GLU A 66 -10.27 4.50 -6.58
CA GLU A 66 -9.59 3.47 -7.39
C GLU A 66 -9.61 2.10 -6.70
N ILE A 67 -9.69 2.08 -5.37
CA ILE A 67 -9.86 0.91 -4.51
C ILE A 67 -10.76 1.29 -3.31
N TYR A 68 -11.38 0.30 -2.68
CA TYR A 68 -12.06 0.49 -1.39
C TYR A 68 -11.05 0.51 -0.23
N ASP A 69 -11.43 1.11 0.91
CA ASP A 69 -10.62 1.07 2.14
C ASP A 69 -10.73 -0.29 2.83
N ILE A 70 -10.12 -1.32 2.24
CA ILE A 70 -10.16 -2.71 2.74
C ILE A 70 -9.55 -2.82 4.14
N LEU A 71 -8.59 -1.96 4.47
CA LEU A 71 -7.89 -1.99 5.76
C LEU A 71 -8.55 -1.12 6.83
N ASP A 72 -9.61 -0.37 6.51
CA ASP A 72 -10.34 0.55 7.42
C ASP A 72 -9.45 1.56 8.19
N VAL A 73 -8.38 2.02 7.53
CA VAL A 73 -7.39 2.93 8.12
C VAL A 73 -7.50 4.36 7.60
N VAL A 74 -8.28 4.63 6.56
CA VAL A 74 -8.43 5.97 5.98
C VAL A 74 -9.52 6.74 6.72
N VAL A 75 -9.11 7.65 7.59
CA VAL A 75 -10.04 8.52 8.32
C VAL A 75 -10.46 9.71 7.45
N ASP A 76 -11.75 9.87 7.18
CA ASP A 76 -12.28 11.12 6.63
C ASP A 76 -12.32 12.18 7.76
N LYS A 77 -11.55 13.26 7.58
CA LYS A 77 -11.51 14.36 8.54
C LYS A 77 -12.86 15.06 8.69
N ARG A 78 -13.78 14.92 7.72
CA ARG A 78 -15.14 15.48 7.79
C ARG A 78 -16.07 14.70 8.72
N ASN A 79 -15.72 13.47 9.09
CA ASN A 79 -16.59 12.55 9.83
C ASN A 79 -15.89 11.99 11.08
N LYS A 80 -15.20 12.85 11.84
CA LYS A 80 -14.53 12.46 13.10
C LYS A 80 -15.48 12.03 14.24
N SER A 81 -16.79 12.16 14.08
CA SER A 81 -17.74 12.06 15.20
C SER A 81 -18.16 10.64 15.59
N TYR A 82 -17.93 9.62 14.75
CA TYR A 82 -18.47 8.27 15.00
C TYR A 82 -17.44 7.22 15.46
N ARG A 83 -16.15 7.58 15.56
CA ARG A 83 -15.08 6.62 15.92
C ARG A 83 -14.71 6.61 17.41
N ASN A 84 -15.35 7.47 18.24
CA ASN A 84 -15.19 7.51 19.71
C ASN A 84 -16.39 6.88 20.45
N MET A 85 -17.22 6.09 19.78
CA MET A 85 -18.47 5.57 20.35
C MET A 85 -18.43 4.08 20.72
N PHE A 86 -17.26 3.44 20.66
CA PHE A 86 -17.05 2.06 21.14
C PHE A 86 -15.70 1.95 21.84
#